data_AF-A0A9J6RSX2-F1
#
_entry.id   AF-A0A9J6RSX2-F1
#
_cell.length_a   1.000
_cell.length_b   1.000
_cell.length_c   1.000
_cell.angle_alpha   90.00
_cell.angle_beta   90.00
_cell.angle_gamma   90.00
#
_symmetry.space_group_name_H-M   'P 1'
#
loop_
_entity.id
_entity.type
_entity.pdbx_description
1 polymer ?
#
loop_
_entity_poly.entity_id
_entity_poly.type
_entity_poly.pdbx_seq_one_letter_code
_entity_poly.pdbx_strand_id
1 'polypeptide(L)' 'SIADFCREHNIAIKRFYYHRSQYIKRSKPSAFIRAKPQNAKPAIDTSAYFTLQCGSGQLSLPADVSPAWLASLMKALT' A
#
# COMPACT_ATOMS: atom_id res chain seq x y z
N SER A 1 -10.08 34.34 8.26
CA SER A 1 -9.61 32.95 8.50
C SER A 1 -10.46 32.26 9.56
N ILE A 2 -10.47 30.91 9.62
CA ILE A 2 -11.10 30.16 10.74
C ILE A 2 -10.50 30.61 12.09
N ALA A 3 -9.21 30.96 12.10
CA ALA A 3 -8.54 31.50 13.28
C ALA A 3 -9.08 32.88 13.70
N ASP A 4 -9.45 33.74 12.74
CA ASP A 4 -10.01 35.07 13.02
C ASP A 4 -11.42 34.93 13.60
N PHE A 5 -12.26 34.09 12.97
CA PHE A 5 -13.60 33.77 13.49
C PHE A 5 -13.54 33.18 14.91
N CYS A 6 -12.61 32.26 15.15
CA CYS A 6 -12.44 31.68 16.48
C CYS A 6 -11.98 32.74 17.50
N ARG A 7 -11.13 33.69 17.12
CA ARG A 7 -10.69 34.80 17.98
C ARG A 7 -11.84 35.76 18.29
N GLU A 8 -12.60 36.16 17.28
CA GLU A 8 -13.73 37.09 17.40
C GLU A 8 -14.83 36.53 18.31
N HIS A 9 -15.11 35.23 18.21
CA HIS A 9 -16.15 34.57 19.00
C HIS A 9 -15.63 33.91 20.30
N ASN A 10 -14.37 34.14 20.67
CA ASN A 10 -13.72 33.49 21.82
C ASN A 10 -13.89 31.95 21.85
N ILE A 11 -13.82 31.33 20.68
CA ILE A 11 -13.91 29.88 20.50
C ILE A 11 -12.49 29.31 20.46
N ALA A 12 -12.21 28.33 21.31
CA ALA A 12 -10.97 27.58 21.20
C ALA A 12 -10.89 26.87 19.84
N ILE A 13 -9.83 27.14 19.06
CA ILE A 13 -9.62 26.54 17.72
C ILE A 13 -9.73 25.01 17.75
N LYS A 14 -9.17 24.36 18.79
CA LYS A 14 -9.29 22.90 18.98
C LYS A 14 -10.74 22.44 19.05
N ARG A 15 -11.59 23.19 19.74
CA ARG A 15 -13.02 22.90 19.92
C ARG A 15 -13.77 23.07 18.60
N PHE A 16 -13.44 24.09 17.81
CA PHE A 16 -13.98 24.28 16.46
C PHE A 16 -13.69 23.06 15.56
N TYR A 17 -12.42 22.65 15.46
CA TYR A 17 -12.04 21.49 14.62
C TYR A 17 -12.60 20.17 15.15
N TYR A 18 -12.70 20.00 16.47
CA TYR A 18 -13.36 18.85 17.07
C TYR A 18 -14.81 18.72 16.58
N HIS A 19 -15.64 19.76 16.76
CA HIS A 19 -17.03 19.72 16.32
C HIS A 19 -17.17 19.57 14.81
N ARG A 20 -16.31 20.23 14.02
CA ARG A 20 -16.27 20.07 12.56
C ARG A 20 -16.00 18.61 12.15
N SER A 21 -15.04 17.95 12.79
CA SER A 21 -14.72 16.55 12.51
C SER A 21 -15.89 15.61 12.83
N GLN A 22 -16.60 15.86 13.94
CA GLN A 22 -17.76 15.07 14.34
C GLN A 22 -18.95 15.28 13.40
N TYR A 23 -19.15 16.52 12.93
CA TYR A 23 -20.17 16.82 11.92
C TYR A 23 -19.89 16.08 10.60
N ILE A 24 -18.65 16.10 10.12
CA ILE A 24 -18.26 15.39 8.88
C ILE A 24 -18.51 13.89 9.01
N LYS A 25 -18.18 13.28 10.16
CA LYS A 25 -18.45 11.85 10.42
C LYS A 25 -19.94 11.49 10.41
N ARG A 26 -20.81 12.42 10.80
CA ARG A 26 -22.28 12.23 10.85
C ARG A 26 -22.97 12.65 9.55
N SER A 27 -22.33 13.47 8.73
CA SER A 27 -22.81 13.84 7.42
C SER A 27 -22.82 12.62 6.49
N LYS A 28 -23.68 12.65 5.45
CA LYS A 28 -23.92 11.54 4.52
C LYS A 28 -22.62 10.83 4.11
N PRO A 29 -22.64 9.50 3.93
CA PRO A 29 -21.45 8.76 3.55
C PRO A 29 -20.89 9.35 2.24
N SER A 30 -19.59 9.62 2.27
CA SER A 30 -18.83 10.06 1.09
C SER A 30 -19.11 9.13 -0.09
N ALA A 31 -19.36 9.69 -1.27
CA ALA A 31 -19.46 8.92 -2.53
C ALA A 31 -18.13 8.23 -2.88
N PHE A 32 -17.03 8.64 -2.25
CA PHE A 32 -15.71 8.02 -2.40
C PHE A 32 -15.49 6.95 -1.34
N ILE A 33 -15.20 5.74 -1.79
CA ILE A 33 -14.74 4.62 -0.95
C ILE A 33 -13.25 4.83 -0.66
N ARG A 34 -12.88 4.93 0.62
CA ARG A 34 -11.47 4.90 1.03
C ARG A 34 -10.93 3.49 0.80
N ALA A 35 -10.06 3.32 -0.19
CA ALA A 35 -9.31 2.09 -0.35
C ALA A 35 -8.50 1.83 0.92
N LYS A 36 -8.76 0.71 1.58
CA LYS A 36 -7.89 0.22 2.65
C LYS A 36 -6.72 -0.47 1.95
N PRO A 37 -5.46 -0.08 2.21
CA PRO A 37 -4.34 -0.88 1.76
C PRO A 37 -4.57 -2.28 2.35
N GLN A 38 -4.53 -3.29 1.48
CA GLN A 38 -4.52 -4.66 1.93
C GLN A 38 -3.34 -4.77 2.90
N ASN A 39 -3.63 -5.20 4.14
CA ASN A 39 -2.63 -5.40 5.17
C ASN A 39 -1.40 -6.04 4.54
N ALA A 40 -0.23 -5.51 4.91
CA ALA A 40 1.09 -5.88 4.41
C ALA A 40 1.12 -7.32 3.90
N LYS A 41 1.56 -7.44 2.64
CA LYS A 41 1.75 -8.70 1.92
C LYS A 41 1.98 -9.85 2.90
N PRO A 42 1.23 -10.97 2.82
CA PRO A 42 1.63 -12.16 3.57
C PRO A 42 3.11 -12.37 3.27
N ALA A 43 3.90 -12.62 4.32
CA ALA A 43 5.30 -12.93 4.17
C ALA A 43 5.40 -13.92 2.99
N ILE A 44 6.02 -13.48 1.90
CA ILE A 44 6.31 -14.38 0.79
C ILE A 44 7.11 -15.48 1.45
N ASP A 45 6.55 -16.68 1.52
CA ASP A 45 7.25 -17.84 2.04
C ASP A 45 8.60 -17.86 1.34
N THR A 46 9.65 -17.49 2.08
CA THR A 46 11.03 -17.37 1.57
C THR A 46 11.57 -18.74 1.13
N SER A 47 10.75 -19.78 1.24
CA SER A 47 10.97 -21.15 0.77
C SER A 47 10.28 -21.47 -0.55
N ALA A 48 9.63 -20.53 -1.24
CA ALA A 48 9.10 -20.80 -2.57
C ALA A 48 10.26 -20.86 -3.58
N TYR A 49 10.41 -21.98 -4.28
CA TYR A 49 11.37 -22.17 -5.36
C TYR A 49 10.62 -22.49 -6.65
N PHE A 50 11.17 -22.07 -7.79
CA PHE A 50 10.74 -22.54 -9.10
C PHE A 50 11.87 -23.28 -9.80
N THR A 51 11.50 -24.16 -10.71
CA THR A 51 12.44 -25.00 -11.45
C THR A 51 12.39 -24.65 -12.93
N LEU A 52 13.56 -24.42 -13.51
CA LEU A 52 13.78 -24.30 -14.94
C LEU A 52 14.33 -25.63 -15.46
N GLN A 53 13.76 -26.13 -16.55
CA GLN A 53 14.26 -27.30 -17.27
C GLN A 53 14.93 -26.83 -18.56
N CYS A 54 16.18 -27.24 -18.79
CA CYS A 54 16.95 -26.88 -19.97
C CYS A 54 17.68 -28.11 -20.52
N GLY A 55 17.18 -28.67 -21.62
CA GLY A 55 17.69 -29.93 -22.17
C GLY A 55 17.54 -31.07 -21.17
N SER A 56 18.67 -31.68 -20.79
CA SER A 56 18.74 -32.73 -19.75
C SER A 56 19.06 -32.19 -18.35
N GLY A 57 19.26 -30.88 -18.21
CA GLY A 57 19.61 -30.22 -16.95
C GLY A 57 18.42 -29.54 -16.27
N GLN A 58 18.47 -29.49 -14.94
CA GLN A 58 17.49 -28.83 -14.10
C GLN A 58 18.17 -27.76 -13.23
N LEU A 59 17.55 -26.58 -13.13
CA LEU A 59 17.99 -25.49 -12.27
C LEU A 59 16.85 -25.07 -11.34
N SER A 60 17.09 -25.07 -10.02
CA SER A 60 16.14 -24.59 -9.02
C SER A 60 16.55 -23.22 -8.50
N LEU A 61 15.60 -22.28 -8.46
CA LEU A 61 15.83 -20.89 -8.09
C LEU A 61 14.81 -20.44 -7.04
N PRO A 62 15.20 -19.62 -6.05
CA PRO A 62 14.27 -18.95 -5.16
C PRO A 62 13.26 -18.09 -5.93
N ALA A 63 12.01 -18.02 -5.46
CA ALA A 63 10.93 -17.24 -6.09
C ALA A 63 11.08 -15.72 -5.89
N ASP A 64 12.04 -15.28 -5.08
CA ASP A 64 12.33 -13.87 -4.82
C ASP A 64 13.40 -13.27 -5.75
N VAL A 65 13.88 -14.03 -6.74
CA VAL A 65 14.83 -13.52 -7.73
C VAL A 65 14.22 -12.40 -8.60
N SER A 66 15.04 -11.40 -8.92
CA SER A 66 14.55 -10.26 -9.70
C SER A 66 14.14 -10.68 -11.14
N PRO A 67 13.02 -10.17 -11.67
CA PRO A 67 12.59 -10.49 -13.03
C PRO A 67 13.63 -10.10 -14.11
N ALA A 68 14.34 -8.99 -13.91
CA ALA A 68 15.37 -8.52 -14.83
C ALA A 68 16.58 -9.47 -14.89
N TRP A 69 17.00 -9.98 -13.73
CA TRP A 69 18.05 -11.00 -13.65
C TRP A 69 17.60 -12.31 -14.29
N LEU A 70 16.39 -12.77 -13.99
CA LEU A 70 15.83 -14.00 -14.57
C LEU A 70 15.77 -13.91 -16.10
N ALA A 71 15.33 -12.78 -16.65
CA ALA A 71 15.30 -12.54 -18.09
C ALA A 71 16.71 -12.58 -18.72
N SER A 72 17.71 -12.07 -18.00
CA SER A 72 19.11 -12.10 -18.45
C SER A 72 19.67 -13.53 -18.45
N LEU A 73 19.35 -14.32 -17.43
CA LEU A 73 19.69 -15.73 -17.34
C LEU A 73 19.06 -16.52 -18.50
N MET A 74 17.76 -16.34 -18.74
CA MET A 74 17.06 -17.05 -19.81
C MET A 74 17.66 -16.75 -21.18
N LYS A 75 18.02 -15.49 -21.47
CA LYS A 75 18.70 -15.11 -22.72
C LYS A 75 20.08 -15.74 -22.90
N ALA A 76 20.78 -16.06 -21.81
CA ALA A 76 22.10 -16.70 -21.87
C ALA A 76 22.02 -18.23 -22.06
N LEU A 77 20.86 -18.82 -21.75
CA LEU A 77 20.61 -20.26 -21.87
C LEU A 77 20.01 -20.67 -23.22
N THR A 78 19.50 -19.70 -23.98
CA THR A 78 19.03 -19.86 -25.37
C THR A 78 20.16 -19.62 -26.36
#